data_AF-A0A7L2RNM0-F1
#
_entry.id   AF-A0A7L2RNM0-F1
#
_cell.length_a   1.000
_cell.length_b   1.000
_cell.length_c   1.000
_cell.angle_alpha   90.00
_cell.angle_beta   90.00
_cell.angle_gamma   90.00
#
_symmetry.space_group_name_H-M   'P 1'
#
loop_
_entity.id
_entity.type
_entity.pdbx_description
1 polymer ?
#
loop_
_entity_poly.entity_id
_entity_poly.type
_entity_poly.pdbx_seq_one_letter_code
_entity_poly.pdbx_strand_id
1 'polypeptide(L)'
;QDWHWAQSKGCFYLEEDGEILSHKYRLHLPHKTPAWVTIKPLNIPQAEGESCPWLSVDTALFILKENESPEDLQLVGFTELQNQEVCGWKGELGAGIYWLLPFTTGCRLKKGTAAIPAEAKLLYRDEDGELALTRDFHKKKREKTQIYSFFPSENFEMKKNELTRQGFLDLNLMEATDSEGDPSDLWVTLLSLGYNKALEMTQACPFVMDVCAERCRPRVKAMSVEKGGSQLSRALCRAGLEKGEAKALPG
;
A
#
# COMPACT_ATOMS: atom_id res chain seq x y z
N GLN A 1 -27.46 -16.06 -0.18
CA GLN A 1 -26.24 -16.57 -0.83
C GLN A 1 -25.12 -15.73 -0.27
N ASP A 2 -24.24 -16.33 0.51
CA ASP A 2 -23.42 -15.58 1.46
C ASP A 2 -22.05 -15.30 0.85
N TRP A 3 -21.74 -14.02 0.67
CA TRP A 3 -20.43 -13.61 0.19
C TRP A 3 -19.43 -13.64 1.34
N HIS A 4 -18.35 -14.41 1.16
CA HIS A 4 -17.22 -14.42 2.07
C HIS A 4 -16.20 -13.38 1.65
N TRP A 5 -15.63 -12.70 2.64
CA TRP A 5 -14.73 -11.57 2.43
C TRP A 5 -13.36 -11.83 3.05
N ALA A 6 -12.31 -11.43 2.33
CA ALA A 6 -10.96 -11.29 2.85
C ALA A 6 -10.40 -9.95 2.37
N GLN A 7 -9.78 -9.22 3.30
CA GLN A 7 -9.08 -7.98 2.99
C GLN A 7 -7.59 -8.16 3.21
N SER A 8 -6.83 -7.48 2.37
CA SER A 8 -5.41 -7.28 2.59
C SER A 8 -5.03 -5.85 2.27
N LYS A 9 -3.83 -5.51 2.67
CA LYS A 9 -3.39 -4.16 2.92
C LYS A 9 -1.94 -4.09 2.41
N GLY A 10 -1.56 -3.02 1.74
CA GLY A 10 -0.22 -2.88 1.17
C GLY A 10 0.18 -1.44 0.88
N CYS A 11 1.30 -1.29 0.21
CA CYS A 11 1.85 -0.01 -0.15
C CYS A 11 2.72 -0.13 -1.41
N PHE A 12 2.66 0.90 -2.27
CA PHE A 12 3.63 1.16 -3.32
C PHE A 12 4.76 2.02 -2.76
N TYR A 13 6.01 1.70 -3.08
CA TYR A 13 7.18 2.49 -2.72
C TYR A 13 7.93 2.89 -3.99
N LEU A 14 8.34 4.16 -4.07
CA LEU A 14 9.18 4.68 -5.14
C LEU A 14 10.65 4.59 -4.71
N GLU A 15 11.40 3.73 -5.39
CA GLU A 15 12.84 3.55 -5.19
C GLU A 15 13.66 4.67 -5.86
N GLU A 16 14.95 4.68 -5.56
CA GLU A 16 15.85 5.73 -6.04
C GLU A 16 16.05 5.74 -7.55
N ASP A 17 16.00 4.56 -8.16
CA ASP A 17 16.12 4.33 -9.60
C ASP A 17 14.80 4.61 -10.36
N GLY A 18 13.75 5.03 -9.64
CA GLY A 18 12.42 5.27 -10.19
C GLY A 18 11.56 4.02 -10.28
N GLU A 19 12.05 2.86 -9.81
CA GLU A 19 11.27 1.63 -9.78
C GLU A 19 10.21 1.65 -8.70
N ILE A 20 9.12 0.90 -8.92
CA ILE A 20 8.06 0.73 -7.94
C ILE A 20 8.19 -0.63 -7.25
N LEU A 21 8.32 -0.61 -5.93
CA LEU A 21 8.17 -1.79 -5.09
C LEU A 21 6.74 -1.91 -4.59
N SER A 22 6.24 -3.14 -4.49
CA SER A 22 4.97 -3.42 -3.84
C SER A 22 4.95 -4.81 -3.25
N HIS A 23 4.02 -5.03 -2.33
CA HIS A 23 3.74 -6.37 -1.83
C HIS A 23 3.10 -7.22 -2.94
N LYS A 24 3.48 -8.49 -3.03
CA LYS A 24 2.71 -9.50 -3.77
C LYS A 24 1.83 -10.29 -2.82
N TYR A 25 0.76 -10.89 -3.33
CA TYR A 25 -0.14 -11.66 -2.48
C TYR A 25 -0.54 -12.96 -3.12
N ARG A 26 -0.70 -13.98 -2.28
CA ARG A 26 -1.14 -15.30 -2.68
C ARG A 26 -2.57 -15.52 -2.18
N LEU A 27 -3.50 -15.69 -3.11
CA LEU A 27 -4.91 -15.98 -2.85
C LEU A 27 -5.15 -17.47 -3.08
N HIS A 28 -5.67 -18.15 -2.07
CA HIS A 28 -6.12 -19.54 -2.17
C HIS A 28 -7.66 -19.61 -2.16
N LEU A 29 -8.22 -20.27 -3.18
CA LEU A 29 -9.64 -20.55 -3.34
C LEU A 29 -9.87 -22.07 -3.40
N PRO A 30 -10.53 -22.68 -2.40
CA PRO A 30 -10.73 -24.13 -2.39
C PRO A 30 -11.75 -24.62 -3.44
N HIS A 31 -12.64 -23.73 -3.91
CA HIS A 31 -13.71 -24.08 -4.85
C HIS A 31 -13.84 -23.02 -5.95
N LYS A 32 -14.31 -23.45 -7.12
CA LYS A 32 -14.70 -22.53 -8.20
C LYS A 32 -15.84 -21.64 -7.71
N THR A 33 -15.68 -20.33 -7.84
CA THR A 33 -16.59 -19.34 -7.26
C THR A 33 -16.68 -18.08 -8.11
N PRO A 34 -17.87 -17.47 -8.23
CA PRO A 34 -17.96 -16.05 -8.53
C PRO A 34 -17.16 -15.25 -7.50
N ALA A 35 -16.41 -14.27 -7.98
CA ALA A 35 -15.54 -13.44 -7.17
C ALA A 35 -15.59 -11.98 -7.61
N TRP A 36 -15.37 -11.09 -6.65
CA TRP A 36 -15.13 -9.67 -6.85
C TRP A 36 -13.83 -9.31 -6.16
N VAL A 37 -12.91 -8.72 -6.90
CA VAL A 37 -11.63 -8.22 -6.40
C VAL A 37 -11.60 -6.71 -6.57
N THR A 38 -11.23 -5.98 -5.52
CA THR A 38 -11.07 -4.53 -5.58
C THR A 38 -9.74 -4.09 -5.00
N ILE A 39 -9.21 -2.98 -5.50
CA ILE A 39 -8.05 -2.28 -4.93
C ILE A 39 -8.33 -0.78 -4.94
N LYS A 40 -7.89 -0.08 -3.91
CA LYS A 40 -7.95 1.38 -3.86
C LYS A 40 -6.79 1.95 -3.03
N PRO A 41 -6.22 3.09 -3.42
CA PRO A 41 -5.37 3.88 -2.53
C PRO A 41 -6.08 4.15 -1.21
N LEU A 42 -5.34 4.10 -0.11
CA LEU A 42 -5.87 4.50 1.18
C LEU A 42 -5.90 6.01 1.24
N ASN A 43 -7.10 6.55 1.46
CA ASN A 43 -7.29 7.95 1.75
C ASN A 43 -6.74 8.24 3.16
N ILE A 44 -5.51 8.74 3.18
CA ILE A 44 -4.84 9.22 4.37
C ILE A 44 -4.90 10.77 4.30
N PRO A 45 -5.78 11.44 5.07
CA PRO A 45 -5.90 12.89 5.02
C PRO A 45 -4.62 13.55 5.53
N GLN A 46 -3.86 14.20 4.64
CA GLN A 46 -2.59 14.82 5.00
C GLN A 46 -2.79 16.07 5.89
N ALA A 47 -3.91 16.79 5.73
CA ALA A 47 -4.40 17.88 6.58
C ALA A 47 -5.95 17.90 6.71
N GLU A 48 -6.50 18.69 7.64
CA GLU A 48 -7.97 18.86 7.73
C GLU A 48 -8.45 19.73 6.55
N GLY A 49 -9.33 19.20 5.70
CA GLY A 49 -9.88 19.93 4.55
C GLY A 49 -9.10 19.78 3.24
N GLU A 50 -7.96 19.09 3.22
CA GLU A 50 -7.17 18.86 2.00
C GLU A 50 -7.51 17.52 1.33
N SER A 51 -7.63 17.54 0.00
CA SER A 51 -7.80 16.33 -0.81
C SER A 51 -6.53 15.49 -0.74
N CYS A 52 -6.68 14.20 -0.43
CA CYS A 52 -5.57 13.26 -0.38
C CYS A 52 -4.92 13.11 -1.77
N PRO A 53 -3.63 13.49 -1.96
CA PRO A 53 -3.00 13.47 -3.29
C PRO A 53 -2.91 12.06 -3.90
N TRP A 54 -3.02 11.03 -3.06
CA TRP A 54 -2.97 9.61 -3.41
C TRP A 54 -4.20 9.07 -4.12
N LEU A 55 -5.36 9.70 -3.94
CA LEU A 55 -6.57 9.33 -4.68
C LEU A 55 -6.38 9.42 -6.19
N SER A 56 -5.35 10.14 -6.61
CA SER A 56 -5.02 10.35 -8.00
C SER A 56 -3.98 9.36 -8.54
N VAL A 57 -3.32 8.57 -7.67
CA VAL A 57 -2.36 7.52 -8.08
C VAL A 57 -3.12 6.44 -8.83
N ASP A 58 -2.75 6.24 -10.10
CA ASP A 58 -3.31 5.16 -10.89
C ASP A 58 -2.95 3.83 -10.23
N THR A 59 -3.97 3.01 -9.99
CA THR A 59 -3.81 1.75 -9.25
C THR A 59 -4.50 0.64 -10.02
N ALA A 60 -3.83 -0.50 -10.16
CA ALA A 60 -4.41 -1.71 -10.69
C ALA A 60 -3.94 -2.92 -9.88
N LEU A 61 -4.65 -4.03 -10.01
CA LEU A 61 -4.30 -5.31 -9.42
C LEU A 61 -4.48 -6.37 -10.50
N PHE A 62 -3.38 -7.04 -10.85
CA PHE A 62 -3.39 -8.16 -11.79
C PHE A 62 -3.67 -9.46 -11.03
N ILE A 63 -4.52 -10.30 -11.62
CA ILE A 63 -4.94 -11.58 -11.06
C ILE A 63 -4.35 -12.67 -11.97
N LEU A 64 -3.36 -13.39 -11.47
CA LEU A 64 -2.70 -14.46 -12.19
C LEU A 64 -2.96 -15.79 -11.50
N LYS A 65 -3.29 -16.85 -12.25
CA LYS A 65 -3.47 -18.20 -11.72
C LYS A 65 -2.14 -18.96 -11.78
N GLU A 66 -1.81 -19.65 -10.70
CA GLU A 66 -0.69 -20.60 -10.64
C GLU A 66 -1.09 -21.88 -11.39
N ASN A 67 -0.30 -22.28 -12.39
CA ASN A 67 -0.48 -23.52 -13.14
C ASN A 67 0.37 -24.65 -12.54
N GLU A 68 0.80 -25.61 -13.35
CA GLU A 68 1.57 -26.79 -12.92
C GLU A 68 2.92 -26.42 -12.28
N SER A 69 3.50 -25.26 -12.65
CA SER A 69 4.70 -24.72 -12.03
C SER A 69 4.45 -23.35 -11.40
N PRO A 70 5.12 -23.02 -10.28
CA PRO A 70 5.01 -21.70 -9.64
C PRO A 70 5.48 -20.53 -10.53
N GLU A 71 6.25 -20.83 -11.59
CA GLU A 71 6.78 -19.84 -12.53
C GLU A 71 5.86 -19.63 -13.75
N ASP A 72 4.94 -20.56 -14.00
CA ASP A 72 3.95 -20.46 -15.06
C ASP A 72 2.65 -19.84 -14.53
N LEU A 73 2.59 -18.51 -14.59
CA LEU A 73 1.44 -17.74 -14.16
C LEU A 73 0.59 -17.32 -15.35
N GLN A 74 -0.68 -17.74 -15.35
CA GLN A 74 -1.65 -17.34 -16.36
C GLN A 74 -2.38 -16.07 -15.92
N LEU A 75 -2.31 -14.99 -16.69
CA LEU A 75 -3.19 -13.83 -16.48
C LEU A 75 -4.66 -14.23 -16.65
N VAL A 76 -5.47 -13.99 -15.62
CA VAL A 76 -6.92 -14.24 -15.61
C VAL A 76 -7.71 -12.95 -15.80
N GLY A 77 -7.17 -11.84 -15.29
CA GLY A 77 -7.76 -10.54 -15.43
C GLY A 77 -7.02 -9.49 -14.61
N PHE A 78 -7.52 -8.26 -14.65
CA PHE A 78 -6.97 -7.16 -13.87
C PHE A 78 -8.10 -6.20 -13.50
N THR A 79 -7.92 -5.45 -12.41
CA THR A 79 -8.90 -4.45 -11.98
C THR A 79 -8.90 -3.24 -12.91
N GLU A 80 -10.09 -2.75 -13.24
CA GLU A 80 -10.27 -1.50 -13.98
C GLU A 80 -10.96 -0.46 -13.11
N LEU A 81 -10.77 0.82 -13.42
CA LEU A 81 -11.37 1.92 -12.70
C LEU A 81 -12.90 1.81 -12.78
N GLN A 82 -13.56 1.55 -11.66
CA GLN A 82 -15.03 1.43 -11.59
C GLN A 82 -15.70 2.74 -11.22
N ASN A 83 -15.06 3.53 -10.35
CA ASN A 83 -15.49 4.86 -9.94
C ASN A 83 -14.26 5.76 -9.72
N GLN A 84 -14.43 6.95 -9.15
CA GLN A 84 -13.31 7.90 -9.00
C GLN A 84 -12.14 7.40 -8.13
N GLU A 85 -12.32 6.36 -7.30
CA GLU A 85 -11.31 5.96 -6.30
C GLU A 85 -11.02 4.45 -6.24
N VAL A 86 -11.91 3.61 -6.77
CA VAL A 86 -11.84 2.14 -6.63
C VAL A 86 -11.71 1.48 -7.98
N CYS A 87 -10.68 0.64 -8.11
CA CYS A 87 -10.51 -0.26 -9.23
C CYS A 87 -11.03 -1.64 -8.85
N GLY A 88 -11.77 -2.29 -9.74
CA GLY A 88 -12.36 -3.59 -9.46
C GLY A 88 -12.43 -4.51 -10.66
N TRP A 89 -12.46 -5.80 -10.37
CA TRP A 89 -12.63 -6.89 -11.32
C TRP A 89 -13.70 -7.85 -10.80
N LYS A 90 -14.62 -8.28 -11.66
CA LYS A 90 -15.66 -9.26 -11.31
C LYS A 90 -15.65 -10.38 -12.35
N GLY A 91 -15.69 -11.61 -11.88
CA GLY A 91 -15.70 -12.77 -12.75
C GLY A 91 -15.84 -14.08 -11.98
N GLU A 92 -15.61 -15.19 -12.66
CA GLU A 92 -15.57 -16.51 -12.05
C GLU A 92 -14.13 -16.98 -11.94
N LEU A 93 -13.71 -17.36 -10.74
CA LEU A 93 -12.38 -17.92 -10.48
C LEU A 93 -12.51 -19.43 -10.23
N GLY A 94 -11.66 -20.22 -10.87
CA GLY A 94 -11.51 -21.66 -10.58
C GLY A 94 -10.95 -21.92 -9.18
N ALA A 95 -11.07 -23.16 -8.71
CA ALA A 95 -10.30 -23.59 -7.55
C ALA A 95 -8.79 -23.52 -7.84
N GLY A 96 -8.00 -23.22 -6.82
CA GLY A 96 -6.54 -23.17 -6.91
C GLY A 96 -5.94 -21.96 -6.24
N ILE A 97 -4.74 -21.62 -6.71
CA ILE A 97 -3.90 -20.57 -6.14
C ILE A 97 -3.68 -19.48 -7.18
N TYR A 98 -3.76 -18.24 -6.72
CA TYR A 98 -3.62 -17.05 -7.53
C TYR A 98 -2.59 -16.11 -6.92
N TRP A 99 -1.84 -15.44 -7.79
CA TRP A 99 -1.01 -14.30 -7.45
C TRP A 99 -1.77 -13.01 -7.76
N LEU A 100 -1.87 -12.15 -6.75
CA LEU A 100 -2.40 -10.79 -6.89
C LEU A 100 -1.22 -9.84 -6.89
N LEU A 101 -1.02 -9.14 -8.01
CA LEU A 101 0.11 -8.23 -8.23
C LEU A 101 -0.40 -6.79 -8.34
N PRO A 102 -0.28 -5.98 -7.27
CA PRO A 102 -0.59 -4.56 -7.32
C PRO A 102 0.33 -3.85 -8.31
N PHE A 103 -0.18 -2.81 -8.95
CA PHE A 103 0.54 -2.02 -9.93
C PHE A 103 0.12 -0.55 -9.87
N THR A 104 1.08 0.31 -10.13
CA THR A 104 0.91 1.73 -10.44
C THR A 104 1.99 2.13 -11.44
N THR A 105 1.71 3.11 -12.31
CA THR A 105 2.75 3.74 -13.13
C THR A 105 3.74 4.55 -12.29
N GLY A 106 3.37 4.90 -11.05
CA GLY A 106 4.23 5.68 -10.17
C GLY A 106 4.38 7.15 -10.58
N CYS A 107 3.74 7.60 -11.67
CA CYS A 107 3.93 8.96 -12.21
C CYS A 107 3.55 10.10 -11.23
N ARG A 108 2.78 9.78 -10.20
CA ARG A 108 2.35 10.73 -9.16
C ARG A 108 3.12 10.59 -7.85
N LEU A 109 3.99 9.60 -7.74
CA LEU A 109 4.96 9.50 -6.67
C LEU A 109 6.12 10.42 -7.03
N LYS A 110 6.52 11.29 -6.09
CA LYS A 110 7.54 12.31 -6.33
C LYS A 110 8.73 12.05 -5.41
N LYS A 111 9.91 11.87 -6.01
CA LYS A 111 11.18 12.12 -5.32
C LYS A 111 11.35 13.63 -5.27
N GLY A 112 11.35 14.23 -4.07
CA GLY A 112 11.31 15.68 -3.90
C GLY A 112 12.46 16.39 -4.62
N THR A 113 12.16 17.08 -5.73
CA THR A 113 13.06 18.03 -6.39
C THR A 113 12.59 19.48 -6.24
N ALA A 114 11.42 19.70 -5.64
CA ALA A 114 10.99 21.03 -5.24
C ALA A 114 11.78 21.47 -4.01
N ALA A 115 12.17 22.75 -3.96
CA ALA A 115 12.84 23.35 -2.81
C ALA A 115 12.10 22.96 -1.53
N ILE A 116 12.78 22.25 -0.64
CA ILE A 116 12.20 21.70 0.57
C ILE A 116 11.64 22.90 1.38
N PRO A 117 10.33 22.95 1.69
CA PRO A 117 9.83 23.85 2.72
C PRO A 117 10.60 23.55 4.01
N ALA A 118 10.91 24.56 4.81
CA ALA A 118 11.69 24.41 6.04
C ALA A 118 11.39 23.09 6.79
N GLU A 119 12.45 22.36 7.19
CA GLU A 119 12.35 21.06 7.85
C GLU A 119 11.37 21.14 9.04
N ALA A 120 10.38 20.24 9.06
CA ALA A 120 9.34 20.24 10.07
C ALA A 120 9.93 19.93 11.46
N LYS A 121 9.51 20.67 12.48
CA LYS A 121 9.95 20.41 13.84
C LYS A 121 9.23 19.17 14.39
N LEU A 122 9.98 18.12 14.73
CA LEU A 122 9.41 16.86 15.26
C LEU A 122 9.24 16.88 16.78
N LEU A 123 10.12 17.58 17.47
CA LEU A 123 10.25 17.60 18.92
C LEU A 123 10.20 19.02 19.46
N TYR A 124 9.69 19.20 20.67
CA TYR A 124 9.80 20.44 21.43
C TYR A 124 10.05 20.12 22.90
N ARG A 125 10.46 21.13 23.67
CA ARG A 125 10.45 21.06 25.13
C ARG A 125 9.21 21.78 25.62
N ASP A 126 8.44 21.14 26.47
CA ASP A 126 7.24 21.73 27.06
C ASP A 126 7.58 22.74 28.16
N GLU A 127 6.56 23.22 28.87
CA GLU A 127 6.70 24.22 29.94
C GLU A 127 7.54 23.71 31.11
N ASP A 128 7.61 22.38 31.31
CA ASP A 128 8.39 21.73 32.36
C ASP A 128 9.82 21.40 31.90
N GLY A 129 10.15 21.67 30.63
CA GLY A 129 11.45 21.39 30.02
C GLY A 129 11.59 19.94 29.51
N GLU A 130 10.52 19.15 29.60
CA GLU A 130 10.48 17.76 29.17
C GLU A 130 10.32 17.66 27.64
N LEU A 131 10.92 16.63 27.05
CA LEU A 131 10.83 16.39 25.61
C LEU A 131 9.43 15.90 25.26
N ALA A 132 8.85 16.51 24.22
CA ALA A 132 7.52 16.18 23.72
C ALA A 132 7.48 16.19 22.18
N LEU A 133 6.59 15.36 21.62
CA LEU A 133 6.37 15.26 20.19
C LEU A 133 5.45 16.38 19.68
N THR A 134 5.75 17.02 18.55
CA THR A 134 4.87 18.08 18.01
C THR A 134 3.51 17.52 17.57
N ARG A 135 2.49 18.39 17.57
CA ARG A 135 1.13 18.04 17.15
C ARG A 135 1.09 17.52 15.71
N ASP A 136 1.94 18.07 14.84
CA ASP A 136 2.06 17.64 13.45
C ASP A 136 2.64 16.23 13.35
N PHE A 137 3.70 15.93 14.13
CA PHE A 137 4.23 14.57 14.23
C PHE A 137 3.18 13.59 14.82
N HIS A 138 2.40 14.01 15.81
CA HIS A 138 1.28 13.22 16.34
C HIS A 138 0.20 12.93 15.30
N LYS A 139 -0.12 13.88 14.40
CA LYS A 139 -1.12 13.71 13.34
C LYS A 139 -0.64 12.70 12.29
N LYS A 140 0.60 12.85 11.83
CA LYS A 140 1.26 11.91 10.90
C LYS A 140 1.40 10.52 11.49
N LYS A 141 1.37 10.40 12.81
CA LYS A 141 1.37 9.10 13.50
C LYS A 141 0.14 8.24 13.23
N ARG A 142 -1.05 8.83 12.99
CA ARG A 142 -2.26 8.05 12.60
C ARG A 142 -2.07 7.36 11.25
N GLU A 143 -1.35 8.03 10.36
CA GLU A 143 -0.95 7.54 9.05
C GLU A 143 0.15 6.49 9.19
N LYS A 144 1.18 6.78 10.00
CA LYS A 144 2.29 5.87 10.37
C LYS A 144 1.77 4.56 10.95
N THR A 145 0.88 4.55 11.95
CA THR A 145 0.31 3.31 12.52
C THR A 145 -0.48 2.49 11.49
N GLN A 146 -1.18 3.12 10.54
CA GLN A 146 -1.78 2.39 9.43
C GLN A 146 -0.72 1.77 8.53
N ILE A 147 0.40 2.45 8.32
CA ILE A 147 1.54 1.93 7.55
C ILE A 147 2.25 0.76 8.26
N TYR A 148 2.52 0.88 9.56
CA TYR A 148 3.12 -0.21 10.33
C TYR A 148 2.19 -1.42 10.44
N SER A 149 0.86 -1.25 10.37
CA SER A 149 -0.06 -2.39 10.26
C SER A 149 0.13 -3.22 8.97
N PHE A 150 0.89 -2.73 7.98
CA PHE A 150 1.30 -3.50 6.80
C PHE A 150 2.50 -4.42 7.06
N PHE A 151 3.29 -4.19 8.11
CA PHE A 151 4.53 -4.91 8.38
C PHE A 151 4.38 -5.77 9.64
N PRO A 152 4.53 -7.10 9.58
CA PRO A 152 4.51 -7.94 10.78
C PRO A 152 5.78 -7.66 11.60
N SER A 153 5.64 -7.17 12.84
CA SER A 153 6.76 -6.91 13.75
C SER A 153 6.68 -7.77 15.01
N GLU A 154 7.73 -8.51 15.34
CA GLU A 154 7.78 -9.51 16.43
C GLU A 154 8.07 -8.94 17.84
N ASN A 155 8.22 -7.62 18.03
CA ASN A 155 8.96 -7.10 19.20
C ASN A 155 8.19 -6.23 20.23
N PHE A 156 6.85 -6.13 20.22
CA PHE A 156 6.17 -5.13 21.10
C PHE A 156 4.84 -5.60 21.71
N GLU A 157 4.32 -4.83 22.69
CA GLU A 157 2.97 -5.04 23.23
C GLU A 157 1.92 -4.92 22.11
N MET A 158 1.51 -6.09 21.66
CA MET A 158 0.56 -6.30 20.58
C MET A 158 -0.83 -6.58 21.16
N LYS A 159 -1.85 -5.86 20.66
CA LYS A 159 -3.24 -6.34 20.75
C LYS A 159 -3.61 -6.89 19.37
N LYS A 160 -3.92 -8.19 19.30
CA LYS A 160 -4.25 -8.91 18.05
C LYS A 160 -3.15 -8.82 16.96
N ASN A 161 -1.87 -8.88 17.34
CA ASN A 161 -0.72 -8.70 16.43
C ASN A 161 -0.61 -7.32 15.75
N GLU A 162 -1.28 -6.30 16.30
CA GLU A 162 -1.12 -4.91 15.86
C GLU A 162 -0.49 -4.08 16.99
N LEU A 163 0.53 -3.27 16.66
CA LEU A 163 1.14 -2.32 17.58
C LEU A 163 0.09 -1.26 17.98
N THR A 164 -0.12 -1.06 19.28
CA THR A 164 -1.09 -0.06 19.74
C THR A 164 -0.58 1.35 19.48
N ARG A 165 -1.50 2.29 19.24
CA ARG A 165 -1.18 3.72 19.05
C ARG A 165 -0.31 4.28 20.19
N GLN A 166 -0.60 3.87 21.43
CA GLN A 166 0.13 4.33 22.61
C GLN A 166 1.51 3.68 22.73
N GLY A 167 1.62 2.36 22.56
CA GLY A 167 2.93 1.68 22.58
C GLY A 167 3.89 2.20 21.51
N PHE A 168 3.37 2.65 20.36
CA PHE A 168 4.18 3.32 19.36
C PHE A 168 4.54 4.78 19.73
N LEU A 169 3.68 5.50 20.47
CA LEU A 169 3.99 6.84 21.03
C LEU A 169 5.16 6.75 21.98
N ASP A 170 5.05 5.85 22.93
CA ASP A 170 6.02 5.67 24.00
C ASP A 170 7.37 5.24 23.42
N LEU A 171 7.39 4.37 22.39
CA LEU A 171 8.62 3.94 21.71
C LEU A 171 9.39 5.10 21.06
N ASN A 172 8.72 5.95 20.27
CA ASN A 172 9.42 7.04 19.57
C ASN A 172 9.83 8.15 20.54
N LEU A 173 9.08 8.34 21.64
CA LEU A 173 9.44 9.27 22.70
C LEU A 173 10.63 8.75 23.51
N MET A 174 10.67 7.44 23.77
CA MET A 174 11.81 6.77 24.40
C MET A 174 13.06 6.91 23.54
N GLU A 175 13.01 6.58 22.25
CA GLU A 175 14.12 6.77 21.30
C GLU A 175 14.61 8.23 21.28
N ALA A 176 13.70 9.19 21.22
CA ALA A 176 14.04 10.62 21.22
C ALA A 176 14.62 11.09 22.56
N THR A 177 14.22 10.47 23.68
CA THR A 177 14.74 10.81 25.00
C THR A 177 16.14 10.23 25.18
N ASP A 178 16.36 8.98 24.73
CA ASP A 178 17.64 8.29 24.74
C ASP A 178 18.69 8.99 23.85
N SER A 179 18.24 9.68 22.80
CA SER A 179 19.09 10.48 21.90
C SER A 179 19.25 11.95 22.35
N GLU A 180 18.87 12.30 23.59
CA GLU A 180 18.89 13.66 24.14
C GLU A 180 18.09 14.70 23.31
N GLY A 181 17.09 14.23 22.57
CA GLY A 181 16.24 15.05 21.71
C GLY A 181 16.76 15.19 20.28
N ASP A 182 17.78 14.42 19.86
CA ASP A 182 18.19 14.35 18.47
C ASP A 182 17.11 13.63 17.62
N PRO A 183 16.49 14.32 16.64
CA PRO A 183 15.45 13.74 15.80
C PRO A 183 15.99 12.87 14.65
N SER A 184 17.31 12.67 14.53
CA SER A 184 17.93 11.96 13.40
C SER A 184 17.32 10.57 13.14
N ASP A 185 17.14 9.75 14.19
CA ASP A 185 16.56 8.40 14.05
C ASP A 185 15.07 8.43 13.69
N LEU A 186 14.33 9.42 14.21
CA LEU A 186 12.94 9.65 13.82
C LEU A 186 12.84 10.03 12.34
N TRP A 187 13.79 10.82 11.85
CA TRP A 187 13.87 11.20 10.44
C TRP A 187 14.23 10.03 9.55
N VAL A 188 15.22 9.21 9.92
CA VAL A 188 15.55 7.97 9.19
C VAL A 188 14.29 7.11 9.02
N THR A 189 13.52 6.98 10.10
CA THR A 189 12.26 6.22 10.07
C THR A 189 11.22 6.85 9.13
N LEU A 190 10.99 8.16 9.22
CA LEU A 190 10.00 8.87 8.39
C LEU A 190 10.37 8.82 6.90
N LEU A 191 11.63 9.07 6.57
CA LEU A 191 12.14 8.98 5.20
C LEU A 191 11.98 7.56 4.65
N SER A 192 12.28 6.54 5.45
CA SER A 192 12.11 5.12 5.04
C SER A 192 10.66 4.73 4.78
N LEU A 193 9.69 5.44 5.37
CA LEU A 193 8.26 5.25 5.12
C LEU A 193 7.74 6.07 3.95
N GLY A 194 8.61 6.86 3.31
CA GLY A 194 8.30 7.70 2.16
C GLY A 194 7.77 9.10 2.50
N TYR A 195 7.97 9.59 3.72
CA TYR A 195 7.76 11.00 4.08
C TYR A 195 8.95 11.86 3.69
N ASN A 196 8.70 13.09 3.23
CA ASN A 196 9.72 14.10 3.07
C ASN A 196 9.93 14.90 4.38
N LYS A 197 10.89 15.84 4.36
CA LYS A 197 11.21 16.72 5.50
C LYS A 197 10.12 17.74 5.85
N ALA A 198 9.09 17.89 5.01
CA ALA A 198 7.89 18.66 5.32
C ALA A 198 6.76 17.80 5.93
N LEU A 199 7.04 16.53 6.28
CA LEU A 199 6.06 15.55 6.76
C LEU A 199 4.94 15.25 5.74
N GLU A 200 5.22 15.43 4.46
CA GLU A 200 4.35 15.00 3.38
C GLU A 200 4.83 13.63 2.92
N MET A 201 3.93 12.66 2.84
CA MET A 201 4.26 11.42 2.14
C MET A 201 4.37 11.77 0.65
N THR A 202 5.46 11.38 -0.01
CA THR A 202 5.69 11.67 -1.45
C THR A 202 6.21 10.45 -2.22
N GLN A 203 6.82 9.49 -1.52
CA GLN A 203 7.48 8.32 -2.11
C GLN A 203 6.77 7.00 -1.78
N ALA A 204 5.61 7.05 -1.13
CA ALA A 204 4.83 5.88 -0.80
C ALA A 204 3.34 6.13 -1.06
N CYS A 205 2.61 5.10 -1.47
CA CYS A 205 1.16 5.14 -1.63
C CYS A 205 0.54 3.86 -1.04
N PRO A 206 -0.01 3.94 0.19
CA PRO A 206 -0.67 2.81 0.81
C PRO A 206 -1.99 2.49 0.09
N PHE A 207 -2.38 1.23 0.08
CA PHE A 207 -3.62 0.75 -0.55
C PHE A 207 -4.27 -0.35 0.28
N VAL A 208 -5.55 -0.57 0.01
CA VAL A 208 -6.31 -1.70 0.52
C VAL A 208 -6.91 -2.46 -0.66
N MET A 209 -6.96 -3.78 -0.53
CA MET A 209 -7.66 -4.63 -1.47
C MET A 209 -8.59 -5.60 -0.78
N ASP A 210 -9.69 -5.91 -1.46
CA ASP A 210 -10.71 -6.81 -0.98
C ASP A 210 -10.92 -7.93 -2.00
N VAL A 211 -11.11 -9.14 -1.50
CA VAL A 211 -11.51 -10.31 -2.27
C VAL A 211 -12.79 -10.86 -1.66
N CYS A 212 -13.87 -10.77 -2.43
CA CYS A 212 -15.16 -11.34 -2.12
C CYS A 212 -15.37 -12.61 -2.94
N ALA A 213 -15.78 -13.71 -2.33
CA ALA A 213 -16.09 -14.96 -3.01
C ALA A 213 -17.40 -15.55 -2.46
N GLU A 214 -18.28 -15.97 -3.36
CA GLU A 214 -19.63 -16.42 -3.00
C GLU A 214 -19.70 -17.85 -2.43
N ARG A 215 -18.82 -18.75 -2.87
CA ARG A 215 -18.93 -20.20 -2.55
C ARG A 215 -17.87 -20.70 -1.57
N CYS A 216 -16.88 -19.88 -1.25
CA CYS A 216 -15.84 -20.26 -0.31
C CYS A 216 -15.22 -19.04 0.35
N ARG A 217 -14.60 -19.25 1.53
CA ARG A 217 -13.84 -18.21 2.22
C ARG A 217 -12.47 -18.03 1.54
N PRO A 218 -12.19 -16.87 0.93
CA PRO A 218 -10.90 -16.62 0.32
C PRO A 218 -9.82 -16.50 1.40
N ARG A 219 -8.62 -17.02 1.11
CA ARG A 219 -7.45 -16.92 1.99
C ARG A 219 -6.35 -16.14 1.28
N VAL A 220 -6.15 -14.89 1.69
CA VAL A 220 -5.11 -14.00 1.14
C VAL A 220 -3.92 -13.98 2.10
N LYS A 221 -2.71 -14.19 1.58
CA LYS A 221 -1.45 -14.07 2.31
C LYS A 221 -0.56 -13.05 1.62
N ALA A 222 -0.09 -12.05 2.36
CA ALA A 222 0.93 -11.13 1.89
C ALA A 222 2.29 -11.84 1.79
N MET A 223 3.01 -11.54 0.73
CA MET A 223 4.38 -12.00 0.46
C MET A 223 5.34 -10.81 0.61
N SER A 224 6.63 -11.03 0.32
CA SER A 224 7.65 -9.98 0.40
C SER A 224 7.34 -8.78 -0.50
N VAL A 225 7.86 -7.62 -0.09
CA VAL A 225 7.91 -6.42 -0.93
C VAL A 225 9.03 -6.61 -1.94
N GLU A 226 8.72 -6.46 -3.21
CA GLU A 226 9.70 -6.62 -4.28
C GLU A 226 9.29 -5.84 -5.54
N LYS A 227 10.22 -5.72 -6.49
CA LYS A 227 9.92 -5.20 -7.82
C LYS A 227 8.91 -6.10 -8.52
N GLY A 228 8.11 -5.54 -9.41
CA GLY A 228 7.10 -6.28 -10.19
C GLY A 228 7.67 -7.51 -10.92
N GLY A 229 8.92 -7.40 -11.37
CA GLY A 229 9.66 -8.49 -12.03
C GLY A 229 9.03 -8.92 -13.35
N SER A 230 9.57 -9.99 -13.94
CA SER A 230 9.18 -10.45 -15.28
C SER A 230 7.71 -10.90 -15.38
N GLN A 231 7.10 -11.31 -14.27
CA GLN A 231 5.69 -11.71 -14.22
C GLN A 231 4.77 -10.50 -14.40
N LEU A 232 5.06 -9.38 -13.71
CA LEU A 232 4.28 -8.16 -13.88
C LEU A 232 4.48 -7.57 -15.27
N SER A 233 5.71 -7.56 -15.80
CA SER A 233 5.98 -7.10 -17.17
C SER A 233 5.19 -7.91 -18.21
N ARG A 234 5.14 -9.24 -18.07
CA ARG A 234 4.32 -10.09 -18.94
C ARG A 234 2.83 -9.80 -18.81
N ALA A 235 2.33 -9.61 -17.59
CA ALA A 235 0.93 -9.27 -17.35
C ALA A 235 0.56 -7.91 -17.98
N LEU A 236 1.43 -6.91 -17.86
CA LEU A 236 1.27 -5.60 -18.51
C LEU A 236 1.22 -5.72 -20.04
N CYS A 237 2.15 -6.46 -20.65
CA CYS A 237 2.14 -6.70 -22.09
C CYS A 237 0.83 -7.37 -22.55
N ARG A 238 0.36 -8.40 -21.83
CA ARG A 238 -0.89 -9.09 -22.16
C ARG A 238 -2.11 -8.19 -22.01
N ALA A 239 -2.20 -7.43 -20.92
CA ALA A 239 -3.28 -6.47 -20.72
C ALA A 239 -3.31 -5.38 -21.80
N GLY A 240 -2.14 -4.92 -22.26
CA GLY A 240 -2.03 -4.00 -23.40
C GLY A 240 -2.55 -4.60 -24.71
N LEU A 241 -2.29 -5.89 -24.96
CA LEU A 241 -2.81 -6.62 -26.12
C LEU A 241 -4.33 -6.80 -26.04
N GLU A 242 -4.87 -7.14 -24.86
CA GLU A 242 -6.32 -7.28 -24.63
C GLU A 242 -7.08 -5.95 -24.80
N LYS A 243 -6.42 -4.81 -24.53
CA LYS A 243 -6.97 -3.45 -24.75
C LYS A 243 -6.73 -2.90 -26.16
N GLY A 244 -5.87 -3.54 -26.95
CA GLY A 244 -5.31 -3.02 -28.20
C GLY A 244 -6.17 -3.21 -29.45
N GLU A 245 -7.39 -3.75 -29.36
CA GLU A 245 -8.31 -3.77 -30.49
C GLU A 245 -8.81 -2.35 -30.82
N ALA A 246 -8.03 -1.63 -31.63
CA ALA A 246 -8.41 -0.33 -32.17
C ALA A 246 -9.70 -0.50 -33.00
N LYS A 247 -10.83 0.01 -32.49
CA LYS A 247 -12.04 0.16 -33.30
C LYS A 247 -11.78 1.21 -34.37
N ALA A 248 -11.95 0.82 -35.64
CA ALA A 248 -11.88 1.76 -36.75
C ALA A 248 -12.85 2.92 -36.50
N LEU A 249 -12.36 4.15 -36.65
CA LEU A 249 -13.20 5.34 -36.63
C LEU A 249 -14.17 5.26 -37.81
N PRO A 250 -15.48 5.50 -37.62
CA PRO A 250 -16.40 5.65 -38.74
C PRO A 250 -15.95 6.87 -39.57
N GLY A 251 -15.73 6.65 -40.86
CA GLY A 251 -15.47 7.71 -41.84
C GLY A 251 -16.71 8.51 -42.20
#